data_AF-A0A0F5VA92-F1
#
_entry.id   AF-A0A0F5VA92-F1
#
_cell.length_a   1.000
_cell.length_b   1.000
_cell.length_c   1.000
_cell.angle_alpha   90.00
_cell.angle_beta   90.00
_cell.angle_gamma   90.00
#
_symmetry.space_group_name_H-M   'P 1'
#
loop_
_entity.id
_entity.type
_entity.pdbx_description
1 polymer ?
#
loop_
_entity_poly.entity_id
_entity_poly.type
_entity_poly.pdbx_seq_one_letter_code
_entity_poly.pdbx_strand_id
1 'polypeptide(L)'
;MEIIVDWKKVEREEDFYNIFLIQVKAPEWHGRNLDALADSVVTGGINSIEPPYTIYSINSGSVPGYLAEFQQKVLSIFNEGVARNRGIRIVSE
;
A
#
# COMPACT_ATOMS: atom_id res chain seq x y z
N MET A 1 1.03 -14.22 3.65
CA MET A 1 -0.23 -13.46 3.55
C MET A 1 -0.24 -12.72 2.21
N GLU A 2 -1.42 -12.53 1.64
CA GLU A 2 -1.59 -11.80 0.37
C GLU A 2 -2.38 -10.52 0.63
N ILE A 3 -1.93 -9.42 0.03
CA ILE A 3 -2.60 -8.13 0.03
C ILE A 3 -2.90 -7.80 -1.41
N ILE A 4 -4.15 -7.45 -1.72
CA ILE A 4 -4.58 -7.09 -3.07
C ILE A 4 -4.85 -5.59 -3.11
N VAL A 5 -4.15 -4.90 -4.00
CA VAL A 5 -4.40 -3.49 -4.34
C VAL A 5 -4.92 -3.46 -5.78
N ASP A 6 -6.24 -3.38 -5.92
CA ASP A 6 -6.91 -3.27 -7.21
C ASP A 6 -7.11 -1.80 -7.58
N TRP A 7 -6.21 -1.27 -8.43
CA TRP A 7 -6.20 0.14 -8.81
C TRP A 7 -7.44 0.56 -9.62
N LYS A 8 -8.19 -0.39 -10.19
CA LYS A 8 -9.47 -0.11 -10.84
C LYS A 8 -10.54 0.36 -9.86
N LYS A 9 -10.38 0.08 -8.56
CA LYS A 9 -11.31 0.47 -7.49
C LYS A 9 -10.87 1.75 -6.77
N VAL A 10 -9.83 2.44 -7.26
CA VAL A 10 -9.28 3.64 -6.63
C VAL A 10 -9.68 4.85 -7.47
N GLU A 11 -10.70 5.58 -7.02
CA GLU A 11 -11.18 6.82 -7.66
C GLU A 11 -10.71 8.07 -6.89
N ARG A 12 -10.28 7.90 -5.64
CA ARG A 12 -9.61 8.90 -4.79
C ARG A 12 -8.60 8.22 -3.86
N GLU A 13 -7.64 8.99 -3.33
CA GLU A 13 -6.58 8.46 -2.44
C GLU A 13 -7.14 7.64 -1.26
N GLU A 14 -8.27 8.09 -0.70
CA GLU A 14 -8.99 7.45 0.40
C GLU A 14 -9.42 6.00 0.10
N ASP A 15 -9.72 5.68 -1.16
CA ASP A 15 -10.13 4.33 -1.55
C ASP A 15 -8.94 3.36 -1.45
N PHE A 16 -7.72 3.81 -1.78
CA PHE A 16 -6.52 3.02 -1.58
C PHE A 16 -6.31 2.69 -0.10
N TYR A 17 -6.44 3.67 0.80
CA TYR A 17 -6.29 3.43 2.23
C TYR A 17 -7.35 2.46 2.76
N ASN A 18 -8.60 2.57 2.29
CA ASN A 18 -9.65 1.60 2.62
C ASN A 18 -9.30 0.17 2.16
N ILE A 19 -8.74 0.02 0.96
CA ILE A 19 -8.34 -1.29 0.45
C ILE A 19 -7.16 -1.85 1.25
N PHE A 20 -6.09 -1.08 1.42
CA PHE A 20 -4.83 -1.57 2.00
C PHE A 20 -4.92 -1.73 3.52
N LEU A 21 -5.37 -0.71 4.25
CA LEU A 21 -5.31 -0.67 5.72
C LEU A 21 -6.20 -1.72 6.39
N ILE A 22 -7.34 -2.06 5.79
CA ILE A 22 -8.22 -3.14 6.27
C ILE A 22 -7.48 -4.50 6.22
N GLN A 23 -6.75 -4.76 5.13
CA GLN A 23 -6.04 -6.03 4.93
C GLN A 23 -4.87 -6.21 5.90
N VAL A 24 -4.19 -5.12 6.27
CA VAL A 24 -3.10 -5.15 7.27
C VAL A 24 -3.58 -4.94 8.70
N LYS A 25 -4.89 -4.76 8.91
CA LYS A 25 -5.48 -4.45 10.21
C LYS A 25 -4.78 -3.25 10.88
N ALA A 26 -4.68 -2.15 10.13
CA ALA A 26 -4.16 -0.91 10.67
C ALA A 26 -5.08 -0.34 11.76
N PRO A 27 -4.54 0.39 12.73
CA PRO A 27 -5.34 1.03 13.77
C PRO A 27 -6.15 2.22 13.22
N GLU A 28 -7.24 2.56 13.88
CA GLU A 28 -8.09 3.72 13.53
C GLU A 28 -7.33 5.05 13.51
N TRP A 29 -6.26 5.16 14.31
CA TRP A 29 -5.42 6.36 14.38
C TRP A 29 -4.29 6.40 13.34
N HIS A 30 -4.24 5.48 12.36
CA HIS A 30 -3.15 5.35 11.39
C HIS A 30 -2.77 6.67 10.69
N GLY A 31 -3.75 7.53 10.39
CA GLY A 31 -3.50 8.87 9.82
C GLY A 31 -3.70 8.98 8.30
N ARG A 32 -3.80 7.86 7.58
CA ARG A 32 -4.32 7.77 6.19
C ARG A 32 -3.68 8.78 5.22
N ASN A 33 -2.35 8.88 5.26
CA ASN A 33 -1.54 9.71 4.37
C ASN A 33 -0.24 8.98 4.01
N LEU A 34 0.54 9.53 3.07
CA LEU A 34 1.74 8.87 2.55
C LEU A 34 2.86 8.74 3.60
N ASP A 35 3.00 9.69 4.52
CA ASP A 35 4.00 9.61 5.58
C ASP A 35 3.65 8.48 6.57
N ALA A 36 2.39 8.41 6.99
CA ALA A 36 1.88 7.34 7.83
C ALA A 36 1.93 5.96 7.15
N LEU A 37 1.73 5.90 5.83
CA LEU A 37 1.92 4.68 5.05
C LEU A 37 3.39 4.26 5.03
N ALA A 38 4.31 5.20 4.81
CA ALA A 38 5.74 4.95 4.86
C ALA A 38 6.16 4.45 6.25
N ASP A 39 5.71 5.09 7.32
CA ASP A 39 5.98 4.64 8.68
C ASP A 39 5.46 3.23 8.93
N SER A 40 4.25 2.89 8.47
CA SER A 40 3.68 1.56 8.74
C SER A 40 4.21 0.44 7.84
N VAL A 41 4.73 0.76 6.65
CA VAL A 41 5.24 -0.24 5.68
C VAL A 41 6.76 -0.38 5.76
N VAL A 42 7.48 0.75 5.77
CA VAL A 42 8.95 0.81 5.70
C VAL A 42 9.57 0.62 7.08
N THR A 43 9.05 1.34 8.09
CA THR A 43 9.53 1.23 9.48
C THR A 43 8.83 0.06 10.18
N GLY A 44 7.50 -0.03 10.05
CA GLY A 44 6.67 -1.05 10.67
C GLY A 44 6.33 -0.77 12.13
N GLY A 45 5.60 -1.70 12.75
CA GLY A 45 5.20 -1.62 14.16
C GLY A 45 3.92 -0.82 14.39
N ILE A 46 3.20 -0.49 13.32
CA ILE A 46 1.92 0.23 13.36
C ILE A 46 0.77 -0.71 13.00
N ASN A 47 0.94 -1.56 11.99
CA ASN A 47 -0.12 -2.44 11.54
C ASN A 47 -0.17 -3.68 12.44
N SER A 48 -1.37 -4.26 12.65
CA SER A 48 -1.47 -5.51 13.41
C SER A 48 -0.96 -6.71 12.60
N ILE A 49 -1.05 -6.64 11.27
CA ILE A 49 -0.43 -7.60 10.36
C ILE A 49 0.77 -6.90 9.70
N GLU A 50 1.94 -7.36 10.08
CA GLU A 50 3.22 -6.91 9.53
C GLU A 50 3.75 -7.91 8.50
N PRO A 51 4.69 -7.50 7.64
CA PRO A 51 5.44 -8.42 6.79
C PRO A 51 6.00 -9.63 7.58
N PRO A 52 6.07 -10.82 6.97
CA PRO A 52 6.11 -11.05 5.53
C PRO A 52 4.75 -11.21 4.83
N TYR A 53 4.60 -10.55 3.67
CA TYR A 53 3.45 -10.68 2.78
C TYR A 53 3.79 -10.35 1.32
N THR A 54 2.92 -10.79 0.41
CA THR A 54 2.96 -10.41 -1.00
C THR A 54 1.87 -9.40 -1.30
N ILE A 55 2.23 -8.27 -1.90
CA ILE A 55 1.30 -7.27 -2.43
C ILE A 55 1.10 -7.54 -3.93
N TYR A 56 -0.14 -7.84 -4.31
CA TYR A 56 -0.58 -7.92 -5.70
C TYR A 56 -1.15 -6.55 -6.10
N SER A 57 -0.40 -5.83 -6.92
CA SER A 57 -0.76 -4.54 -7.49
C SER A 57 -1.36 -4.77 -8.87
N ILE A 58 -2.69 -4.91 -8.92
CA ILE A 58 -3.43 -5.33 -10.13
C ILE A 58 -4.15 -4.16 -10.78
N ASN A 59 -4.36 -4.24 -12.09
CA ASN A 59 -5.02 -3.19 -12.89
C ASN A 59 -4.33 -1.83 -12.76
N SER A 60 -3.01 -1.81 -12.55
CA SER A 60 -2.25 -0.59 -12.28
C SER A 60 -2.40 0.49 -13.36
N GLY A 61 -2.61 0.09 -14.62
CA GLY A 61 -2.88 1.02 -15.73
C GLY A 61 -4.30 1.61 -15.78
N SER A 62 -5.21 1.23 -14.88
CA SER A 62 -6.60 1.71 -14.85
C SER A 62 -6.81 2.95 -13.97
N VAL A 63 -5.75 3.46 -13.32
CA VAL A 63 -5.88 4.59 -12.39
C VAL A 63 -6.20 5.88 -13.17
N PRO A 64 -7.12 6.74 -12.69
CA PRO A 64 -7.36 8.04 -13.29
C PRO A 64 -6.09 8.90 -13.30
N GLY A 65 -5.88 9.70 -14.36
CA GLY A 65 -4.65 10.48 -14.53
C GLY A 65 -4.30 11.40 -13.35
N TYR A 66 -5.30 11.93 -12.65
CA TYR A 66 -5.10 12.78 -11.47
C TYR A 66 -4.58 12.00 -10.23
N LEU A 67 -4.64 10.68 -10.24
CA LEU A 67 -4.08 9.81 -9.18
C LEU A 67 -2.76 9.16 -9.56
N ALA A 68 -2.25 9.39 -10.77
CA ALA A 68 -1.02 8.75 -11.23
C ALA A 68 0.19 9.07 -10.32
N GLU A 69 0.32 10.33 -9.89
CA GLU A 69 1.39 10.73 -8.97
C GLU A 69 1.25 10.05 -7.60
N PHE A 70 0.03 9.99 -7.07
CA PHE A 70 -0.27 9.31 -5.81
C PHE A 70 0.07 7.81 -5.89
N GLN A 71 -0.36 7.13 -6.96
CA GLN A 71 -0.05 5.72 -7.22
C GLN A 71 1.46 5.49 -7.25
N GLN A 72 2.22 6.34 -7.96
CA GLN A 72 3.68 6.22 -8.03
C GLN A 72 4.33 6.34 -6.65
N LYS A 73 3.86 7.26 -5.80
CA LYS A 73 4.37 7.42 -4.43
C LYS A 73 4.07 6.19 -3.56
N VAL A 74 2.87 5.63 -3.64
CA VAL A 74 2.51 4.39 -2.95
C VAL A 74 3.41 3.23 -3.39
N LEU A 75 3.60 3.04 -4.70
CA LEU A 75 4.47 1.99 -5.23
C LEU A 75 5.92 2.20 -4.82
N SER A 76 6.39 3.45 -4.75
CA SER A 76 7.72 3.78 -4.23
C SER A 76 7.87 3.34 -2.77
N ILE A 77 6.88 3.60 -1.91
CA ILE A 77 6.89 3.19 -0.50
C ILE A 77 6.94 1.66 -0.38
N PHE A 78 6.16 0.94 -1.17
CA PHE A 78 6.21 -0.52 -1.18
C PHE A 78 7.60 -1.02 -1.58
N ASN A 79 8.20 -0.45 -2.64
CA ASN A 79 9.54 -0.81 -3.08
C ASN A 79 10.63 -0.46 -2.04
N GLU A 80 10.47 0.63 -1.29
CA GLU A 80 11.37 0.94 -0.18
C GLU A 80 11.28 -0.14 0.91
N GLY A 81 10.07 -0.59 1.26
CA GLY A 81 9.87 -1.70 2.19
C GLY A 81 10.55 -3.00 1.71
N VAL A 82 10.52 -3.29 0.41
CA VAL A 82 11.30 -4.39 -0.21
C VAL A 82 12.80 -4.15 -0.02
N ALA A 83 13.30 -2.96 -0.36
CA ALA A 83 14.73 -2.61 -0.29
C ALA A 83 15.28 -2.67 1.14
N ARG A 84 14.45 -2.37 2.15
CA ARG A 84 14.79 -2.53 3.57
C ARG A 84 14.64 -3.96 4.09
N ASN A 85 14.42 -4.92 3.20
CA ASN A 85 14.27 -6.34 3.51
C ASN A 85 13.18 -6.61 4.58
N ARG A 86 12.06 -5.88 4.52
CA ARG A 86 10.94 -6.09 5.44
C ARG A 86 10.26 -7.45 5.24
N GLY A 87 10.56 -8.20 4.17
CA GLY A 87 9.82 -9.41 3.81
C GLY A 87 8.57 -9.11 2.97
N ILE A 88 8.55 -7.94 2.32
CA ILE A 88 7.53 -7.56 1.35
C ILE A 88 7.95 -8.08 -0.02
N ARG A 89 7.00 -8.63 -0.77
CA ARG A 89 7.14 -8.93 -2.19
C ARG A 89 6.05 -8.20 -2.97
N ILE A 90 6.39 -7.65 -4.13
CA ILE A 90 5.42 -7.00 -5.02
C ILE A 90 5.26 -7.84 -6.28
N VAL A 91 4.02 -8.08 -6.68
CA VAL A 91 3.63 -8.68 -7.95
C VAL A 91 2.75 -7.66 -8.66
N SER A 92 3.05 -7.35 -9.93
CA SER A 92 2.27 -6.41 -10.73
C SER A 92 1.64 -7.14 -11.90
N GLU A 93 0.33 -6.96 -12.08
CA GLU A 93 -0.48 -7.53 -13.17
C GLU A 93 -1.37 -6.46 -13.83
#